data_AF-A0A2U2SFQ6-F1
#
_entry.id   AF-A0A2U2SFQ6-F1
#
_cell.length_a   1.000
_cell.length_b   1.000
_cell.length_c   1.000
_cell.angle_alpha   90.00
_cell.angle_beta   90.00
_cell.angle_gamma   90.00
#
_symmetry.space_group_name_H-M   'P 1'
#
loop_
_entity.id
_entity.type
_entity.pdbx_description
1 polymer ?
#
loop_
_entity_poly.entity_id
_entity_poly.type
_entity_poly.pdbx_seq_one_letter_code
_entity_poly.pdbx_strand_id
1 'polypeptide(L)'
;MSYQDDVKIAKRLLVDLPTKWDGKASVLEMKEADFNWRQMEWWGFYFELLCHRRLGSEFSIPGDKYGSAATSCFDLKRSINWDLKAKAIKSDDHRSILNDTEAMDWSIKQYGVHGLIVGLCDVEYNDNDRTFQRWHEELKGGKSKYQLEREQRTSVSRYRKTRADLLEVLFLAITPQNISLLGIHHQGRNANGKPRPPKYMLDYDEEILSEFLVDRIVF
;
A
#
# COMPACT_ATOMS: atom_id res chain seq x y z
N MET A 1 21.08 -8.72 -12.98
CA MET A 1 20.30 -7.47 -12.95
C MET A 1 20.23 -7.02 -11.51
N SER A 2 20.49 -5.74 -11.24
CA SER A 2 20.44 -5.21 -9.88
C SER A 2 19.12 -4.47 -9.64
N TYR A 3 18.75 -4.26 -8.38
CA TYR A 3 17.53 -3.54 -8.03
C TYR A 3 17.52 -2.09 -8.55
N GLN A 4 18.69 -1.48 -8.78
CA GLN A 4 18.78 -0.16 -9.41
C GLN A 4 18.28 -0.18 -10.87
N ASP A 5 18.44 -1.29 -11.59
CA ASP A 5 17.88 -1.43 -12.93
C ASP A 5 16.35 -1.60 -12.89
N ASP A 6 15.81 -2.23 -11.83
CA ASP A 6 14.36 -2.29 -11.61
C ASP A 6 13.80 -0.88 -11.37
N VAL A 7 14.45 -0.08 -10.51
CA VAL A 7 14.07 1.31 -10.24
C VAL A 7 14.09 2.16 -11.51
N LYS A 8 15.13 2.06 -12.35
CA LYS A 8 15.20 2.80 -13.63
C LYS A 8 14.04 2.47 -14.55
N ILE A 9 13.69 1.18 -14.69
CA ILE A 9 12.58 0.75 -15.54
C ILE A 9 11.24 1.18 -14.96
N ALA A 10 11.01 0.95 -13.66
CA ALA A 10 9.79 1.36 -13.00
C ALA A 10 9.59 2.88 -13.08
N LYS A 11 10.65 3.67 -12.82
CA LYS A 11 10.60 5.13 -12.93
C LYS A 11 10.18 5.60 -14.33
N ARG A 12 10.76 5.01 -15.38
CA ARG A 12 10.39 5.31 -16.77
C ARG A 12 8.91 5.00 -17.06
N LEU A 13 8.37 3.91 -16.50
CA LEU A 13 7.00 3.45 -16.75
C LEU A 13 5.93 4.15 -15.90
N LEU A 14 6.34 4.77 -14.78
CA LEU A 14 5.44 5.42 -13.83
C LEU A 14 5.49 6.96 -13.88
N VAL A 15 6.39 7.56 -14.67
CA VAL A 15 6.58 9.02 -14.72
C VAL A 15 5.36 9.79 -15.24
N ASP A 16 4.45 9.14 -15.96
CA ASP A 16 3.24 9.72 -16.54
C ASP A 16 1.95 9.16 -15.89
N LEU A 17 2.04 8.67 -14.66
CA LEU A 17 0.86 8.26 -13.91
C LEU A 17 -0.15 9.42 -13.79
N PRO A 18 -1.47 9.15 -13.85
CA PRO A 18 -2.45 10.16 -13.48
C PRO A 18 -2.24 10.55 -12.01
N THR A 19 -2.25 11.85 -11.72
CA THR A 19 -1.90 12.37 -10.40
C THR A 19 -3.09 12.80 -9.56
N LYS A 20 -4.27 13.01 -10.17
CA LYS A 20 -5.48 13.45 -9.45
C LYS A 20 -6.52 12.35 -9.47
N TRP A 21 -6.84 11.80 -8.30
CA TRP A 21 -7.75 10.66 -8.18
C TRP A 21 -9.03 11.08 -7.46
N ASP A 22 -10.13 11.14 -8.21
CA ASP A 22 -11.46 11.25 -7.62
C ASP A 22 -11.89 9.89 -7.07
N GLY A 23 -12.33 9.86 -5.81
CA GLY A 23 -12.63 8.60 -5.13
C GLY A 23 -13.78 7.82 -5.75
N LYS A 24 -14.81 8.48 -6.30
CA LYS A 24 -15.93 7.76 -6.89
C LYS A 24 -15.53 7.16 -8.23
N ALA A 25 -14.90 7.97 -9.09
CA ALA A 25 -14.39 7.52 -10.37
C ALA A 25 -13.39 6.36 -10.19
N SER A 26 -12.44 6.51 -9.27
CA SER A 26 -11.41 5.50 -8.99
C SER A 26 -12.01 4.19 -8.46
N VAL A 27 -12.98 4.26 -7.54
CA VAL A 27 -13.67 3.07 -7.03
C VAL A 27 -14.49 2.36 -8.11
N LEU A 28 -15.12 3.11 -9.01
CA LEU A 28 -15.87 2.52 -10.14
C LEU A 28 -14.92 1.85 -11.13
N GLU A 29 -13.81 2.49 -11.47
CA GLU A 29 -12.78 1.91 -12.34
C GLU A 29 -12.17 0.64 -11.74
N MET A 30 -11.87 0.65 -10.43
CA MET A 30 -11.44 -0.55 -9.72
C MET A 30 -12.52 -1.64 -9.71
N LYS A 31 -13.81 -1.26 -9.64
CA LYS A 31 -14.93 -2.22 -9.69
C LYS A 31 -15.05 -2.86 -11.07
N GLU A 32 -14.87 -2.09 -12.13
CA GLU A 32 -14.84 -2.61 -13.51
C GLU A 32 -13.66 -3.57 -13.72
N ALA A 33 -12.52 -3.30 -13.07
CA ALA A 33 -11.35 -4.18 -13.07
C ALA A 33 -11.43 -5.35 -12.04
N ASP A 34 -12.53 -5.46 -11.28
CA ASP A 34 -12.69 -6.36 -10.13
C ASP A 34 -11.51 -6.38 -9.15
N PHE A 35 -10.95 -5.20 -8.88
CA PHE A 35 -9.71 -5.04 -8.13
C PHE A 35 -9.91 -4.29 -6.81
N ASN A 36 -10.03 -5.01 -5.69
CA ASN A 36 -10.05 -4.45 -4.32
C ASN A 36 -11.03 -3.26 -4.06
N TRP A 37 -12.00 -3.03 -4.93
CA TRP A 37 -12.88 -1.84 -4.94
C TRP A 37 -13.76 -1.72 -3.69
N ARG A 38 -13.90 -2.80 -2.91
CA ARG A 38 -14.69 -2.82 -1.66
C ARG A 38 -13.91 -2.27 -0.45
N GLN A 39 -12.59 -2.10 -0.57
CA GLN A 39 -11.71 -1.69 0.53
C GLN A 39 -11.84 -0.20 0.84
N MET A 40 -11.67 0.15 2.13
CA MET A 40 -11.79 1.56 2.57
C MET A 40 -10.61 2.42 2.11
N GLU A 41 -9.40 1.86 2.08
CA GLU A 41 -8.20 2.51 1.58
C GLU A 41 -8.11 2.41 0.04
N TRP A 42 -9.20 2.80 -0.64
CA TRP A 42 -9.37 2.66 -2.09
C TRP A 42 -8.21 3.28 -2.87
N TRP A 43 -7.70 4.43 -2.44
CA TRP A 43 -6.62 5.19 -3.08
C TRP A 43 -5.29 4.41 -3.07
N GLY A 44 -5.02 3.62 -2.02
CA GLY A 44 -3.85 2.75 -1.98
C GLY A 44 -3.96 1.60 -2.97
N PHE A 45 -5.14 0.96 -3.05
CA PHE A 45 -5.40 -0.08 -4.05
C PHE A 45 -5.52 0.46 -5.48
N TYR A 46 -5.92 1.72 -5.64
CA TYR A 46 -5.95 2.37 -6.94
C TYR A 46 -4.53 2.64 -7.44
N PHE A 47 -3.64 3.11 -6.57
CA PHE A 47 -2.21 3.19 -6.88
C PHE A 47 -1.65 1.83 -7.29
N GLU A 48 -1.98 0.77 -6.55
CA GLU A 48 -1.58 -0.61 -6.88
C GLU A 48 -2.07 -1.05 -8.27
N LEU A 49 -3.35 -0.80 -8.59
CA LEU A 49 -3.93 -1.08 -9.91
C LEU A 49 -3.21 -0.34 -11.04
N LEU A 50 -2.92 0.95 -10.85
CA LEU A 50 -2.20 1.76 -11.83
C LEU A 50 -0.78 1.23 -12.05
N CYS A 51 -0.07 0.91 -10.97
CA CYS A 51 1.25 0.27 -11.03
C CYS A 51 1.18 -1.07 -11.77
N HIS A 52 0.20 -1.94 -11.48
CA HIS A 52 0.05 -3.21 -12.18
C HIS A 52 -0.09 -3.04 -13.69
N ARG A 53 -0.92 -2.08 -14.13
CA ARG A 53 -1.12 -1.79 -15.55
C ARG A 53 0.13 -1.24 -16.24
N ARG A 54 0.91 -0.42 -15.55
CA ARG A 54 2.12 0.21 -16.11
C ARG A 54 3.35 -0.71 -16.08
N LEU A 55 3.47 -1.55 -15.05
CA LEU A 55 4.66 -2.37 -14.80
C LEU A 55 4.53 -3.80 -15.34
N GLY A 56 3.33 -4.30 -15.63
CA GLY A 56 3.09 -5.70 -15.98
C GLY A 56 3.80 -6.21 -17.24
N SER A 57 4.35 -5.33 -18.09
CA SER A 57 5.17 -5.74 -19.25
C SER A 57 6.62 -6.06 -18.88
N GLU A 58 7.11 -5.57 -17.74
CA GLU A 58 8.52 -5.68 -17.31
C GLU A 58 8.67 -6.36 -15.93
N PHE A 59 7.59 -6.44 -15.17
CA PHE A 59 7.52 -7.05 -13.84
C PHE A 59 6.51 -8.20 -13.85
N SER A 60 6.85 -9.28 -13.16
CA SER A 60 5.90 -10.34 -12.83
C SER A 60 4.94 -9.85 -11.75
N ILE A 61 3.66 -10.18 -11.94
CA ILE A 61 2.56 -9.84 -11.03
C ILE A 61 1.70 -11.11 -10.86
N PRO A 62 1.56 -11.67 -9.64
CA PRO A 62 2.22 -11.25 -8.42
C PRO A 62 3.73 -11.53 -8.45
N GLY A 63 4.44 -11.00 -7.45
CA GLY A 63 5.81 -11.39 -7.15
C GLY A 63 5.92 -12.80 -6.57
N ASP A 64 7.07 -13.10 -5.96
CA ASP A 64 7.30 -14.44 -5.42
C ASP A 64 6.32 -14.78 -4.29
N LYS A 65 6.08 -16.08 -4.11
CA LYS A 65 5.29 -16.60 -3.00
C LYS A 65 6.17 -16.87 -1.78
N TYR A 66 5.77 -16.37 -0.62
CA TYR A 66 6.30 -16.72 0.69
C TYR A 66 5.36 -17.69 1.44
N GLY A 67 5.89 -18.81 1.92
CA GLY A 67 5.11 -19.78 2.69
C GLY A 67 4.07 -20.57 1.87
N SER A 68 3.11 -21.20 2.57
CA SER A 68 2.19 -22.18 1.97
C SER A 68 0.88 -21.57 1.47
N ALA A 69 0.41 -20.46 2.06
CA ALA A 69 -0.85 -19.83 1.70
C ALA A 69 -0.77 -19.20 0.30
N ALA A 70 -1.76 -19.49 -0.55
CA ALA A 70 -1.79 -18.99 -1.92
C ALA A 70 -1.80 -17.46 -2.03
N THR A 71 -2.22 -16.76 -0.97
CA THR A 71 -2.30 -15.30 -0.89
C THR A 71 -1.04 -14.63 -0.34
N SER A 72 -0.03 -15.41 0.04
CA SER A 72 1.21 -14.88 0.60
C SER A 72 2.22 -14.61 -0.52
N CYS A 73 1.89 -13.69 -1.41
CA CYS A 73 2.79 -13.25 -2.47
C CYS A 73 3.17 -11.78 -2.26
N PHE A 74 4.35 -11.39 -2.74
CA PHE A 74 4.71 -9.98 -2.90
C PHE A 74 3.94 -9.38 -4.07
N ASP A 75 3.78 -8.06 -4.09
CA ASP A 75 2.99 -7.40 -5.15
C ASP A 75 3.64 -7.57 -6.53
N LEU A 76 4.97 -7.38 -6.63
CA LEU A 76 5.70 -7.44 -7.89
C LEU A 76 7.03 -8.20 -7.77
N LYS A 77 7.53 -8.73 -8.89
CA LYS A 77 8.89 -9.29 -9.00
C LYS A 77 9.56 -8.88 -10.31
N ARG A 78 10.81 -8.45 -10.22
CA ARG A 78 11.75 -8.41 -11.35
C ARG A 78 13.08 -9.01 -10.94
N SER A 79 14.14 -8.22 -10.74
CA SER A 79 15.37 -8.75 -10.15
C SER A 79 15.15 -9.14 -8.68
N ILE A 80 14.35 -8.37 -7.95
CA ILE A 80 13.99 -8.58 -6.54
C ILE A 80 12.46 -8.50 -6.35
N ASN A 81 11.96 -8.89 -5.18
CA ASN A 81 10.56 -8.63 -4.83
C ASN A 81 10.36 -7.16 -4.46
N TRP A 82 9.22 -6.63 -4.86
CA TRP A 82 8.79 -5.27 -4.55
C TRP A 82 7.35 -5.29 -4.00
N ASP A 83 7.10 -4.51 -2.96
CA ASP A 83 5.74 -4.22 -2.50
C ASP A 83 5.33 -2.77 -2.77
N LEU A 84 4.05 -2.59 -3.03
CA LEU A 84 3.41 -1.33 -3.32
C LEU A 84 2.75 -0.79 -2.05
N LYS A 85 2.95 0.50 -1.77
CA LYS A 85 2.27 1.21 -0.68
C LYS A 85 1.84 2.59 -1.14
N ALA A 86 0.84 3.13 -0.45
CA ALA A 86 0.51 4.55 -0.57
C ALA A 86 0.42 5.17 0.83
N LYS A 87 0.92 6.39 0.98
CA LYS A 87 0.92 7.15 2.25
C LYS A 87 0.34 8.55 2.04
N ALA A 88 -0.60 8.92 2.92
CA ALA A 88 -1.10 10.29 3.01
C ALA A 88 -0.04 11.14 3.73
N ILE A 89 0.43 12.21 3.09
CA ILE A 89 1.53 13.05 3.62
C ILE A 89 1.09 13.81 4.88
N LYS A 90 -0.11 14.38 4.86
CA LYS A 90 -0.65 15.23 5.95
C LYS A 90 -1.34 14.45 7.08
N SER A 91 -1.03 13.16 7.26
CA SER A 91 -1.61 12.40 8.37
C SER A 91 -0.78 12.56 9.64
N ASP A 92 -1.45 12.63 10.79
CA ASP A 92 -0.82 12.79 12.12
C ASP A 92 0.20 11.69 12.48
N ASP A 93 0.06 10.49 11.90
CA ASP A 93 1.11 9.46 12.00
C ASP A 93 2.04 9.56 10.79
N HIS A 94 3.30 9.86 11.05
CA HIS A 94 4.36 9.93 10.04
C HIS A 94 4.77 8.55 9.53
N ARG A 95 4.24 7.45 10.08
CA ARG A 95 4.67 6.10 9.77
C ARG A 95 3.69 5.34 8.89
N SER A 96 4.17 4.28 8.24
CA SER A 96 3.33 3.30 7.53
C SER A 96 3.64 1.89 7.95
N ILE A 97 2.59 1.11 8.19
CA ILE A 97 2.71 -0.33 8.40
C ILE A 97 3.03 -0.98 7.05
N LEU A 98 4.12 -1.74 7.00
CA LEU A 98 4.61 -2.46 5.82
C LEU A 98 4.07 -3.91 5.80
N ASN A 99 4.87 -4.85 5.32
CA ASN A 99 4.55 -6.27 5.25
C ASN A 99 5.01 -7.03 6.50
N ASP A 100 4.63 -8.32 6.60
CA ASP A 100 5.03 -9.14 7.74
C ASP A 100 6.55 -9.31 7.77
N THR A 101 7.08 -9.36 8.99
CA THR A 101 8.54 -9.37 9.19
C THR A 101 9.18 -10.59 8.55
N GLU A 102 8.55 -11.76 8.64
CA GLU A 102 9.12 -13.00 8.13
C GLU A 102 9.19 -13.03 6.59
N ALA A 103 8.16 -12.53 5.90
CA ALA A 103 8.20 -12.42 4.44
C ALA A 103 9.28 -11.43 3.98
N MET A 104 9.38 -10.25 4.60
CA MET A 104 10.40 -9.28 4.24
C MET A 104 11.81 -9.82 4.50
N ASP A 105 12.04 -10.45 5.65
CA ASP A 105 13.30 -11.12 5.97
C ASP A 105 13.64 -12.22 4.96
N TRP A 106 12.64 -13.00 4.56
CA TRP A 106 12.80 -14.01 3.52
C TRP A 106 13.23 -13.41 2.19
N SER A 107 12.57 -12.33 1.74
CA SER A 107 12.91 -11.64 0.49
C SER A 107 14.35 -11.12 0.52
N ILE A 108 14.75 -10.50 1.63
CA ILE A 108 16.11 -9.98 1.82
C ILE A 108 17.11 -11.14 1.82
N LYS A 109 16.79 -12.26 2.48
CA LYS A 109 17.66 -13.44 2.48
C LYS A 109 17.82 -14.04 1.08
N GLN A 110 16.77 -14.04 0.25
CA GLN A 110 16.85 -14.57 -1.12
C GLN A 110 17.61 -13.65 -2.07
N TYR A 111 17.42 -12.34 -1.96
CA TYR A 111 17.86 -11.39 -2.99
C TYR A 111 18.88 -10.36 -2.51
N GLY A 112 19.26 -10.39 -1.23
CA GLY A 112 20.09 -9.38 -0.57
C GLY A 112 19.36 -8.07 -0.26
N VAL A 113 18.14 -7.90 -0.74
CA VAL A 113 17.35 -6.67 -0.63
C VAL A 113 15.86 -6.96 -0.84
N HIS A 114 15.01 -6.12 -0.27
CA HIS A 114 13.58 -6.06 -0.53
C HIS A 114 13.19 -4.63 -0.94
N GLY A 115 12.39 -4.51 -2.00
CA GLY A 115 12.05 -3.21 -2.57
C GLY A 115 10.67 -2.72 -2.12
N LEU A 116 10.52 -1.40 -1.96
CA LEU A 116 9.21 -0.76 -1.84
C LEU A 116 9.05 0.31 -2.90
N ILE A 117 7.86 0.39 -3.49
CA ILE A 117 7.42 1.53 -4.30
C ILE A 117 6.27 2.21 -3.56
N VAL A 118 6.50 3.44 -3.12
CA VAL A 118 5.57 4.15 -2.23
C VAL A 118 5.04 5.41 -2.91
N GLY A 119 3.73 5.46 -3.16
CA GLY A 119 3.04 6.67 -3.60
C GLY A 119 2.72 7.61 -2.43
N LEU A 120 3.27 8.82 -2.44
CA LEU A 120 2.95 9.86 -1.47
C LEU A 120 1.82 10.74 -2.00
N CYS A 121 0.72 10.82 -1.26
CA CYS A 121 -0.47 11.54 -1.68
C CYS A 121 -0.84 12.66 -0.69
N ASP A 122 -1.30 13.79 -1.22
CA ASP A 122 -2.18 14.70 -0.49
C ASP A 122 -3.62 14.18 -0.59
N VAL A 123 -4.38 14.22 0.50
CA VAL A 123 -5.70 13.57 0.54
C VAL A 123 -6.75 14.48 1.14
N GLU A 124 -7.94 14.46 0.54
CA GLU A 124 -9.12 15.12 1.08
C GLU A 124 -9.99 14.07 1.78
N TYR A 125 -10.52 14.44 2.95
CA TYR A 125 -11.41 13.57 3.72
C TYR A 125 -12.87 13.91 3.47
N ASN A 126 -13.72 12.92 3.73
CA ASN A 126 -15.16 12.98 3.56
C ASN A 126 -15.81 14.16 4.27
N ASP A 127 -16.95 14.59 3.76
CA ASP A 127 -17.80 15.61 4.36
C ASP A 127 -18.40 15.15 5.70
N ASN A 128 -18.91 16.11 6.47
CA ASN A 128 -19.58 15.87 7.75
C ASN A 128 -20.79 14.94 7.59
N ASP A 129 -21.47 15.00 6.45
CA ASP A 129 -22.64 14.18 6.10
C ASP A 129 -22.27 12.76 5.65
N ARG A 130 -20.98 12.44 5.58
CA ARG A 130 -20.44 11.13 5.19
C ARG A 130 -20.99 10.62 3.86
N THR A 131 -21.22 11.49 2.89
CA THR A 131 -21.86 11.17 1.60
C THR A 131 -21.10 10.10 0.83
N PHE A 132 -19.76 10.19 0.77
CA PHE A 132 -18.93 9.19 0.10
C PHE A 132 -19.02 7.81 0.77
N GLN A 133 -18.99 7.77 2.10
CA GLN A 133 -19.10 6.53 2.86
C GLN A 133 -20.42 5.82 2.59
N ARG A 134 -21.55 6.55 2.62
CA ARG A 134 -22.88 5.98 2.34
C ARG A 134 -22.96 5.44 0.92
N TRP A 135 -22.55 6.25 -0.06
CA TRP A 135 -22.49 5.82 -1.47
C TRP A 135 -21.67 4.53 -1.65
N HIS A 136 -20.47 4.47 -1.07
CA HIS A 136 -19.62 3.27 -1.21
C HIS A 136 -20.18 2.07 -0.43
N GLU A 137 -20.89 2.27 0.67
CA GLU A 137 -21.62 1.20 1.36
C GLU A 137 -22.77 0.65 0.52
N GLU A 138 -23.58 1.51 -0.08
CA GLU A 138 -24.64 1.12 -1.02
C GLU A 138 -24.07 0.34 -2.22
N LEU A 139 -22.96 0.84 -2.79
CA LEU A 139 -22.27 0.18 -3.92
C LEU A 139 -21.81 -1.25 -3.58
N LYS A 140 -21.47 -1.51 -2.30
CA LYS A 140 -21.05 -2.82 -1.78
C LYS A 140 -22.22 -3.76 -1.46
N GLY A 141 -23.47 -3.28 -1.56
CA GLY A 141 -24.66 -4.03 -1.16
C GLY A 141 -25.08 -3.82 0.29
N GLY A 142 -24.66 -2.71 0.91
CA GLY A 142 -25.01 -2.34 2.28
C GLY A 142 -23.95 -2.70 3.33
N LYS A 143 -24.33 -2.57 4.61
CA LYS A 143 -23.44 -2.82 5.75
C LYS A 143 -23.22 -4.32 5.94
N SER A 144 -21.98 -4.71 6.23
CA SER A 144 -21.68 -6.08 6.64
C SER A 144 -22.14 -6.35 8.08
N LYS A 145 -22.31 -7.63 8.45
CA LYS A 145 -22.59 -8.06 9.83
C LYS A 145 -21.60 -7.46 10.84
N TYR A 146 -20.31 -7.44 10.50
CA TYR A 146 -19.27 -6.84 11.32
C TYR A 146 -19.48 -5.34 11.55
N GLN A 147 -19.91 -4.60 10.53
CA GLN A 147 -20.18 -3.17 10.65
C GLN A 147 -21.37 -2.91 11.58
N LEU A 148 -22.44 -3.71 11.46
CA LEU A 148 -23.61 -3.62 12.35
C LEU A 148 -23.23 -3.88 13.82
N GLU A 149 -22.44 -4.93 14.08
CA GLU A 149 -21.94 -5.26 15.43
C GLU A 149 -20.96 -4.22 15.96
N ARG A 150 -20.19 -3.55 15.09
CA ARG A 150 -19.30 -2.46 15.50
C ARG A 150 -20.08 -1.20 15.89
N GLU A 151 -21.13 -0.84 15.15
CA GLU A 151 -21.96 0.33 15.43
C GLU A 151 -22.68 0.23 16.78
N GLN A 152 -23.03 -0.98 17.21
CA GLN A 152 -23.55 -1.24 18.55
C GLN A 152 -22.52 -0.95 19.67
N ARG A 153 -21.22 -1.01 19.36
CA ARG A 153 -20.12 -0.80 20.31
C ARG A 153 -19.55 0.62 20.25
N THR A 154 -19.60 1.28 19.10
CA THR A 154 -19.10 2.64 18.93
C THR A 154 -19.74 3.36 17.75
N SER A 155 -20.07 4.63 17.93
CA SER A 155 -20.52 5.54 16.87
C SER A 155 -19.36 6.09 16.03
N VAL A 156 -18.11 5.87 16.45
CA VAL A 156 -16.92 6.43 15.80
C VAL A 156 -16.47 5.53 14.65
N SER A 157 -16.66 6.04 13.42
CA SER A 157 -16.07 5.52 12.19
C SER A 157 -15.02 6.49 11.68
N ARG A 158 -13.93 5.96 11.12
CA ARG A 158 -12.90 6.77 10.46
C ARG A 158 -13.51 7.44 9.23
N TYR A 159 -13.17 8.70 8.99
CA TYR A 159 -13.51 9.38 7.74
C TYR A 159 -12.82 8.67 6.57
N ARG A 160 -13.54 8.54 5.45
CA ARG A 160 -12.98 8.02 4.19
C ARG A 160 -12.31 9.17 3.43
N LYS A 161 -11.30 8.84 2.64
CA LYS A 161 -10.72 9.81 1.71
C LYS A 161 -11.64 9.92 0.50
N THR A 162 -11.91 11.13 0.02
CA THR A 162 -12.75 11.40 -1.15
C THR A 162 -11.92 11.70 -2.38
N ARG A 163 -10.69 12.17 -2.18
CA ARG A 163 -9.72 12.49 -3.23
C ARG A 163 -8.31 12.18 -2.75
N ALA A 164 -7.44 11.82 -3.68
CA ALA A 164 -6.01 11.71 -3.47
C ALA A 164 -5.26 12.33 -4.65
N ASP A 165 -4.33 13.22 -4.37
CA ASP A 165 -3.42 13.80 -5.34
C ASP A 165 -2.02 13.20 -5.13
N LEU A 166 -1.53 12.37 -6.06
CA LEU A 166 -0.20 11.78 -6.06
C LEU A 166 0.85 12.86 -6.32
N LEU A 167 1.75 13.06 -5.36
CA LEU A 167 2.80 14.08 -5.42
C LEU A 167 4.17 13.48 -5.71
N GLU A 168 4.46 12.33 -5.10
CA GLU A 168 5.74 11.65 -5.28
C GLU A 168 5.55 10.13 -5.36
N VAL A 169 6.47 9.47 -6.05
CA VAL A 169 6.68 8.01 -5.94
C VAL A 169 8.09 7.77 -5.47
N LEU A 170 8.25 7.15 -4.31
CA LEU A 170 9.53 6.79 -3.73
C LEU A 170 9.89 5.35 -4.10
N PHE A 171 11.16 5.13 -4.45
CA PHE A 171 11.74 3.81 -4.60
C PHE A 171 12.70 3.56 -3.45
N LEU A 172 12.36 2.60 -2.59
CA LEU A 172 13.12 2.29 -1.38
C LEU A 172 13.73 0.90 -1.45
N ALA A 173 14.92 0.73 -0.90
CA ALA A 173 15.63 -0.54 -0.79
C ALA A 173 15.93 -0.86 0.68
N ILE A 174 15.39 -1.98 1.14
CA ILE A 174 15.62 -2.49 2.50
C ILE A 174 16.63 -3.63 2.40
N THR A 175 17.73 -3.48 3.11
CA THR A 175 18.89 -4.38 3.11
C THR A 175 19.13 -4.91 4.52
N PRO A 176 19.98 -5.93 4.70
CA PRO A 176 20.37 -6.38 6.03
C PRO A 176 20.99 -5.27 6.89
N GLN A 177 21.54 -4.23 6.28
CA GLN A 177 22.22 -3.13 6.98
C GLN A 177 21.26 -2.09 7.55
N ASN A 178 20.14 -1.81 6.87
CA ASN A 178 19.22 -0.74 7.27
C ASN A 178 17.87 -1.26 7.83
N ILE A 179 17.57 -2.55 7.73
CA ILE A 179 16.30 -3.12 8.21
C ILE A 179 16.04 -2.88 9.71
N SER A 180 17.10 -2.76 10.53
CA SER A 180 17.00 -2.47 11.96
C SER A 180 16.46 -1.07 12.27
N LEU A 181 16.47 -0.16 11.29
CA LEU A 181 15.88 1.18 11.40
C LEU A 181 14.35 1.15 11.24
N LEU A 182 13.77 0.04 10.74
CA LEU A 182 12.32 -0.12 10.69
C LEU A 182 11.76 -0.42 12.07
N GLY A 183 10.64 0.22 12.41
CA GLY A 183 9.86 -0.10 13.60
C GLY A 183 9.13 -1.43 13.48
N ILE A 184 8.59 -1.92 14.60
CA ILE A 184 7.74 -3.11 14.66
C ILE A 184 6.31 -2.73 15.03
N HIS A 185 5.35 -3.19 14.24
CA HIS A 185 3.92 -3.03 14.50
C HIS A 185 3.27 -4.37 14.89
N HIS A 186 2.72 -4.43 16.10
CA HIS A 186 1.99 -5.60 16.60
C HIS A 186 0.49 -5.49 16.29
N GLN A 187 0.01 -6.32 15.36
CA GLN A 187 -1.35 -6.25 14.80
C GLN A 187 -2.46 -6.92 15.65
N GLY A 188 -2.17 -7.25 16.91
CA GLY A 188 -3.11 -7.96 17.79
C GLY A 188 -3.32 -9.43 17.40
N ARG A 189 -4.58 -9.88 17.36
CA ARG A 189 -4.95 -11.30 17.20
C ARG A 189 -5.85 -11.53 15.98
N ASN A 190 -5.75 -12.74 15.42
CA ASN A 190 -6.64 -13.27 14.42
C ASN A 190 -8.02 -13.61 15.01
N ALA A 191 -9.02 -13.85 14.16
CA ALA A 191 -10.36 -14.26 14.58
C ALA A 191 -10.37 -15.57 15.40
N ASN A 192 -9.37 -16.42 15.20
CA ASN A 192 -9.15 -17.64 15.98
C ASN A 192 -8.39 -17.41 17.31
N GLY A 193 -8.18 -16.15 17.71
CA GLY A 193 -7.50 -15.77 18.94
C GLY A 193 -5.96 -15.87 18.90
N LYS A 194 -5.36 -16.43 17.85
CA LYS A 194 -3.88 -16.50 17.74
C LYS A 194 -3.28 -15.11 17.46
N PRO A 195 -2.10 -14.77 18.01
CA PRO A 195 -1.39 -13.55 17.63
C PRO A 195 -1.18 -13.48 16.12
N ARG A 196 -1.30 -12.28 15.55
CA ARG A 196 -0.89 -12.03 14.16
C ARG A 196 0.62 -11.86 14.10
N PRO A 197 1.28 -12.35 13.04
CA PRO A 197 2.68 -12.00 12.78
C PRO A 197 2.86 -10.47 12.84
N PRO A 198 3.95 -10.00 13.47
CA PRO A 198 4.27 -8.58 13.47
C PRO A 198 4.58 -8.11 12.05
N LYS A 199 4.49 -6.80 11.84
CA LYS A 199 4.86 -6.14 10.59
C LYS A 199 5.95 -5.14 10.82
N TYR A 200 6.76 -4.90 9.80
CA TYR A 200 7.64 -3.74 9.79
C TYR A 200 6.83 -2.45 9.68
N MET A 201 7.43 -1.35 10.12
CA MET A 201 6.85 -0.02 10.07
C MET A 201 7.92 0.96 9.62
N LEU A 202 7.65 1.66 8.52
CA LEU A 202 8.52 2.71 7.98
C LEU A 202 8.16 4.05 8.62
N ASP A 203 9.18 4.78 9.07
CA ASP A 203 9.07 6.20 9.41
C ASP A 203 9.48 7.04 8.20
N TYR A 204 8.72 8.12 7.95
CA TYR A 204 8.94 9.03 6.82
C TYR A 204 9.63 10.32 7.28
N ASP A 205 10.15 10.37 8.50
CA ASP A 205 11.18 11.35 8.87
C ASP A 205 12.33 11.28 7.84
N GLU A 206 12.76 12.44 7.33
CA GLU A 206 13.72 12.51 6.22
C GLU A 206 15.07 11.86 6.61
N GLU A 207 15.50 11.98 7.87
CA GLU A 207 16.74 11.37 8.34
C GLU A 207 16.67 9.84 8.21
N ILE A 208 15.55 9.24 8.61
CA ILE A 208 15.33 7.79 8.53
C ILE A 208 15.08 7.37 7.08
N LEU A 209 14.24 8.10 6.35
CA LEU A 209 13.83 7.76 4.99
C LEU A 209 15.01 7.74 4.02
N SER A 210 15.98 8.65 4.21
CA SER A 210 17.19 8.74 3.38
C SER A 210 18.05 7.47 3.41
N GLU A 211 18.01 6.68 4.50
CA GLU A 211 18.73 5.42 4.64
C GLU A 211 18.17 4.29 3.76
N PHE A 212 16.95 4.46 3.23
CA PHE A 212 16.30 3.50 2.34
C PHE A 212 16.15 4.02 0.91
N LEU A 213 16.18 5.34 0.70
CA LEU A 213 15.82 5.96 -0.57
C LEU A 213 16.85 5.66 -1.66
N VAL A 214 16.36 5.11 -2.77
CA VAL A 214 17.16 4.86 -3.98
C VAL A 214 16.93 5.97 -5.02
N ASP A 215 15.68 6.30 -5.30
CA ASP A 215 15.28 7.34 -6.24
C ASP A 215 13.83 7.76 -5.97
N ARG A 216 13.38 8.84 -6.61
CA ARG A 216 11.98 9.30 -6.57
C ARG A 216 11.50 9.88 -7.91
N ILE A 217 10.18 9.89 -8.09
CA ILE A 217 9.47 10.73 -9.08
C ILE A 217 8.78 11.84 -8.29
N VAL A 218 8.81 13.06 -8.82
CA VAL A 218 8.05 14.21 -8.32
C VAL A 218 7.16 14.69 -9.47
N PHE A 219 5.87 14.89 -9.18
CA PHE A 219 4.85 15.27 -10.16
C PHE A 219 4.45 16.74 -10.10
#